data_AF-A0A9W7GPZ1-F1
#
_entry.id   AF-A0A9W7GPZ1-F1
#
_cell.length_a   1.000
_cell.length_b   1.000
_cell.length_c   1.000
_cell.angle_alpha   90.00
_cell.angle_beta   90.00
_cell.angle_gamma   90.00
#
_symmetry.space_group_name_H-M   'P 1'
#
loop_
_entity.id
_entity.type
_entity.pdbx_description
1 polymer ?
#
loop_
_entity_poly.entity_id
_entity_poly.type
_entity_poly.pdbx_seq_one_letter_code
_entity_poly.pdbx_strand_id
1 'polypeptide(L)'
;MLGSSSSSPPTPSLPTWSKPPPIRGLYLHGSVGCGKTFLTSLFHSSLQSKYGLTGFTQMVHFNEFMLDIHKEVHRLKKSGISGDPIPLVSSTILNSGKILCFDEFQVTDVADALIIRRVFTHLWNEGATVVATSNRMPGELYKDGLQRELFVPFIKDLEER
;
A
#
# COMPACT_ATOMS: atom_id res chain seq x y z
N MET A 1 -44.41 -35.11 -48.96
CA MET A 1 -43.27 -35.74 -48.28
C MET A 1 -42.54 -34.68 -47.48
N LEU A 2 -42.28 -34.98 -46.21
CA LEU A 2 -41.90 -34.06 -45.14
C LEU A 2 -40.47 -33.52 -45.34
N GLY A 3 -40.31 -32.19 -45.27
CA GLY A 3 -39.01 -31.53 -45.25
C GLY A 3 -38.40 -31.55 -43.84
N SER A 4 -37.24 -32.16 -43.69
CA SER A 4 -36.49 -32.22 -42.43
C SER A 4 -35.59 -30.98 -42.29
N SER A 5 -35.99 -30.04 -41.43
CA SER A 5 -35.13 -28.94 -40.98
C SER A 5 -34.34 -29.37 -39.73
N SER A 6 -33.04 -29.61 -39.89
CA SER A 6 -32.11 -29.87 -38.78
C SER A 6 -31.64 -28.55 -38.17
N SER A 7 -32.14 -28.20 -36.98
CA SER A 7 -31.57 -27.10 -36.18
C SER A 7 -30.50 -27.64 -35.23
N SER A 8 -29.27 -27.16 -35.38
CA SER A 8 -28.17 -27.43 -34.45
C SER A 8 -28.47 -26.87 -33.06
N PRO A 9 -28.06 -27.54 -31.96
CA PRO A 9 -28.27 -27.01 -30.61
C PRO A 9 -27.37 -25.79 -30.35
N PRO A 10 -27.82 -24.82 -29.54
CA PRO A 10 -27.02 -23.65 -29.19
C PRO A 10 -25.82 -24.06 -28.32
N THR A 11 -24.64 -23.55 -28.67
CA THR A 11 -23.41 -23.74 -27.91
C THR A 11 -23.49 -23.00 -26.58
N PRO A 12 -23.24 -23.65 -25.42
CA PRO A 12 -23.24 -22.97 -24.14
C PRO A 12 -22.04 -22.01 -24.06
N SER A 13 -22.30 -20.73 -23.82
CA SER A 13 -21.25 -19.74 -23.55
C SER A 13 -20.64 -19.98 -22.17
N LEU A 14 -19.31 -20.06 -22.11
CA LEU A 14 -18.58 -20.22 -20.85
C LEU A 14 -18.85 -19.04 -19.90
N PRO A 15 -18.95 -19.27 -18.58
CA PRO A 15 -19.10 -18.20 -17.61
C PRO A 15 -17.89 -17.26 -17.68
N THR A 16 -18.14 -15.97 -17.92
CA THR A 16 -17.12 -14.93 -17.86
C THR A 16 -16.75 -14.68 -16.40
N TRP A 17 -15.63 -15.23 -15.94
CA TRP A 17 -15.09 -14.90 -14.63
C TRP A 17 -14.54 -13.47 -14.67
N SER A 18 -15.18 -12.56 -13.95
CA SER A 18 -14.67 -11.20 -13.78
C SER A 18 -13.39 -11.24 -12.94
N LYS A 19 -12.32 -10.59 -13.41
CA LYS A 19 -11.06 -10.47 -12.65
C LYS A 19 -11.37 -9.82 -11.29
N PRO A 20 -10.89 -10.38 -10.15
CA PRO A 20 -11.12 -9.78 -8.85
C PRO A 20 -10.55 -8.35 -8.83
N PRO A 21 -11.13 -7.46 -8.01
CA PRO A 21 -10.61 -6.11 -7.86
C PRO A 21 -9.14 -6.17 -7.40
N PRO A 22 -8.30 -5.21 -7.84
CA PRO A 22 -6.90 -5.17 -7.42
C PRO A 22 -6.81 -5.00 -5.89
N ILE A 23 -6.00 -5.85 -5.26
CA ILE A 23 -5.72 -5.78 -3.82
C ILE A 23 -4.93 -4.51 -3.55
N ARG A 24 -5.40 -3.68 -2.63
CA ARG A 24 -4.81 -2.38 -2.29
C ARG A 24 -3.80 -2.47 -1.15
N GLY A 25 -3.97 -3.45 -0.27
CA GLY A 25 -2.97 -3.71 0.75
C GLY A 25 -3.27 -4.91 1.65
N LEU A 26 -2.49 -4.98 2.72
CA LEU A 26 -2.66 -5.89 3.84
C LEU A 26 -2.06 -5.24 5.09
N TYR A 27 -2.83 -5.14 6.17
CA TYR A 27 -2.34 -4.67 7.46
C TYR A 27 -2.36 -5.81 8.49
N LEU A 28 -1.18 -6.25 8.92
CA LEU A 28 -1.00 -7.31 9.91
C LEU A 28 -0.68 -6.71 11.28
N HIS A 29 -1.58 -6.90 12.26
CA HIS A 29 -1.35 -6.45 13.62
C HIS A 29 -1.35 -7.59 14.64
N GLY A 30 -0.69 -7.37 15.77
CA GLY A 30 -0.63 -8.32 16.88
C GLY A 30 0.55 -8.06 17.81
N SER A 31 0.62 -8.77 18.92
CA SER A 31 1.67 -8.58 19.93
C SER A 31 3.09 -8.85 19.42
N VAL A 32 4.08 -8.42 20.20
CA VAL A 32 5.50 -8.72 19.95
C VAL A 32 5.71 -10.24 19.96
N GLY A 33 6.58 -10.74 19.08
CA GLY A 33 6.91 -12.17 19.01
C GLY A 33 5.93 -13.05 18.23
N CYS A 34 4.84 -12.52 17.68
CA CYS A 34 3.87 -13.30 16.88
C CYS A 34 4.32 -13.61 15.43
N GLY A 35 5.56 -13.28 15.04
CA GLY A 35 6.10 -13.60 13.71
C GLY A 35 5.65 -12.70 12.56
N LYS A 36 5.05 -11.53 12.84
CA LYS A 36 4.56 -10.58 11.81
C LYS A 36 5.64 -10.18 10.80
N THR A 37 6.80 -9.74 11.30
CA THR A 37 7.97 -9.39 10.47
C THR A 37 8.42 -10.56 9.62
N PHE A 38 8.48 -11.77 10.20
CA PHE A 38 8.85 -12.98 9.47
C PHE A 38 7.89 -13.29 8.32
N LEU A 39 6.58 -13.17 8.53
CA LEU A 39 5.58 -13.36 7.47
C LEU A 39 5.76 -12.34 6.33
N THR A 40 5.98 -11.07 6.65
CA THR A 40 6.21 -10.03 5.65
C THR A 40 7.52 -10.25 4.91
N SER A 41 8.59 -10.67 5.58
CA SER A 41 9.85 -11.07 4.94
C SER A 41 9.65 -12.24 3.99
N LEU A 42 8.93 -13.29 4.42
CA LEU A 42 8.63 -14.45 3.55
C LEU A 42 7.82 -14.05 2.32
N PHE A 43 6.81 -13.18 2.49
CA PHE A 43 6.03 -12.63 1.39
C PHE A 43 6.93 -11.88 0.40
N HIS A 44 7.73 -10.93 0.91
CA HIS A 44 8.66 -10.15 0.11
C HIS A 44 9.68 -11.03 -0.64
N SER A 45 10.34 -11.97 0.05
CA SER A 45 11.27 -12.92 -0.57
C SER A 45 10.60 -13.80 -1.62
N SER A 46 9.33 -14.16 -1.43
CA SER A 46 8.57 -14.93 -2.43
C SER A 46 8.29 -14.11 -3.70
N LEU A 47 7.95 -12.82 -3.56
CA LEU A 47 7.77 -11.92 -4.71
C LEU A 47 9.04 -11.85 -5.56
N GLN A 48 10.20 -11.74 -4.92
CA GLN A 48 11.48 -11.68 -5.63
C GLN A 48 11.85 -13.01 -6.27
N SER A 49 11.91 -14.09 -5.48
CA SER A 49 12.48 -15.37 -5.92
C SER A 49 11.53 -16.21 -6.78
N LYS A 50 10.24 -16.20 -6.47
CA LYS A 50 9.24 -17.06 -7.14
C LYS A 50 8.54 -16.35 -8.29
N TYR A 51 8.30 -15.05 -8.15
CA TYR A 51 7.55 -14.25 -9.13
C TYR A 51 8.43 -13.30 -9.95
N GLY A 52 9.74 -13.21 -9.67
CA GLY A 52 10.68 -12.38 -10.44
C GLY A 52 10.46 -10.88 -10.27
N LEU A 53 9.82 -10.44 -9.18
CA LEU A 53 9.40 -9.05 -8.95
C LEU A 53 10.43 -8.20 -8.19
N THR A 54 11.72 -8.51 -8.29
CA THR A 54 12.78 -7.86 -7.50
C THR A 54 12.80 -6.34 -7.59
N GLY A 55 12.52 -5.76 -8.76
CA GLY A 55 12.45 -4.31 -8.96
C GLY A 55 11.06 -3.68 -8.72
N PHE A 56 10.07 -4.49 -8.34
CA PHE A 56 8.69 -4.04 -8.12
C PHE A 56 8.29 -4.05 -6.64
N THR A 57 9.12 -4.61 -5.76
CA THR A 57 8.86 -4.73 -4.33
C THR A 57 9.99 -4.14 -3.51
N GLN A 58 9.65 -3.50 -2.40
CA GLN A 58 10.60 -2.97 -1.43
C GLN A 58 10.13 -3.29 -0.01
N MET A 59 11.08 -3.58 0.88
CA MET A 59 10.84 -3.80 2.30
C MET A 59 11.63 -2.77 3.10
N VAL A 60 10.95 -2.01 3.96
CA VAL A 60 11.54 -0.89 4.71
C VAL A 60 10.94 -0.79 6.10
N HIS A 61 11.76 -0.45 7.10
CA HIS A 61 11.25 -0.12 8.43
C HIS A 61 10.54 1.24 8.38
N PHE A 62 9.37 1.34 9.01
CA PHE A 62 8.52 2.52 8.87
C PHE A 62 9.20 3.82 9.35
N ASN A 63 9.98 3.77 10.43
CA ASN A 63 10.73 4.93 10.91
C ASN A 63 11.78 5.42 9.89
N GLU A 64 12.48 4.49 9.23
CA GLU A 64 13.49 4.82 8.20
C GLU A 64 12.82 5.48 7.00
N PHE A 65 11.67 4.94 6.58
CA PHE A 65 10.86 5.50 5.51
C PHE A 65 10.43 6.94 5.80
N MET A 66 9.99 7.24 7.03
CA MET A 66 9.61 8.60 7.42
C MET A 66 10.81 9.56 7.40
N LEU A 67 11.97 9.12 7.89
CA LEU A 67 13.20 9.92 7.81
C LEU A 67 13.56 10.26 6.36
N ASP A 68 13.43 9.30 5.45
CA ASP A 68 13.74 9.51 4.03
C ASP A 68 12.74 10.43 3.33
N ILE A 69 11.45 10.32 3.66
CA ILE A 69 10.43 11.30 3.22
C ILE A 69 10.81 12.71 3.67
N HIS A 70 11.14 12.91 4.94
CA HIS A 70 11.47 14.23 5.46
C HIS A 70 12.72 14.82 4.81
N LYS A 71 13.77 13.99 4.61
CA LYS A 71 14.98 14.40 3.88
C LYS A 71 14.64 14.83 2.46
N GLU A 72 13.81 14.07 1.75
CA GLU A 72 13.47 14.36 0.36
C GLU A 72 12.60 15.62 0.24
N VAL A 73 11.61 15.78 1.11
CA VAL A 73 10.80 17.00 1.20
C VAL A 73 11.68 18.22 1.47
N HIS A 74 12.63 18.12 2.39
CA HIS A 74 13.56 19.21 2.70
C HIS A 74 14.48 19.53 1.54
N ARG A 75 15.01 18.51 0.86
CA ARG A 75 15.87 18.65 -0.33
C ARG A 75 15.13 19.38 -1.45
N LEU A 76 13.90 18.96 -1.74
CA LEU A 76 13.05 19.59 -2.74
C LEU A 76 12.80 21.05 -2.38
N LYS A 77 12.34 21.34 -1.16
CA LYS A 77 12.13 22.73 -0.71
C LYS A 77 13.38 23.60 -0.85
N LYS A 78 14.57 23.08 -0.51
CA LYS A 78 15.85 23.78 -0.69
C LYS A 78 16.23 24.02 -2.15
N SER A 79 15.82 23.13 -3.07
CA SER A 79 16.04 23.29 -4.51
C SER A 79 15.15 24.37 -5.15
N GLY A 80 14.21 24.96 -4.38
CA GLY A 80 13.39 26.07 -4.84
C GLY A 80 12.12 25.66 -5.57
N ILE A 81 11.61 24.43 -5.36
CA ILE A 81 10.30 24.06 -5.92
C ILE A 81 9.24 25.03 -5.39
N SER A 82 8.49 25.62 -6.32
CA SER A 82 7.28 26.38 -6.01
C SER A 82 6.11 25.41 -6.02
N GLY A 83 5.74 24.88 -4.84
CA GLY A 83 4.57 24.03 -4.71
C GLY A 83 4.71 22.89 -3.71
N ASP A 84 3.77 21.96 -3.81
CA ASP A 84 3.71 20.79 -2.96
C ASP A 84 4.77 19.74 -3.35
N PRO A 85 5.71 19.36 -2.46
CA PRO A 85 6.72 18.37 -2.78
C PRO A 85 6.21 16.93 -2.73
N ILE A 86 5.04 16.67 -2.11
CA ILE A 86 4.56 15.31 -1.84
C ILE A 86 4.34 14.46 -3.11
N PRO A 87 3.77 14.98 -4.22
CA PRO A 87 3.64 14.21 -5.44
C PRO A 87 5.01 13.73 -5.97
N LEU A 88 6.02 14.60 -5.94
CA LEU A 88 7.37 14.24 -6.39
C LEU A 88 8.02 13.19 -5.48
N VAL A 89 7.87 13.34 -4.16
CA VAL A 89 8.36 12.32 -3.19
C VAL A 89 7.68 10.98 -3.44
N SER A 90 6.37 10.98 -3.69
CA SER A 90 5.59 9.77 -3.93
C SER A 90 6.04 9.07 -5.23
N SER A 91 6.26 9.83 -6.31
CA SER A 91 6.80 9.27 -7.55
C SER A 91 8.20 8.69 -7.36
N THR A 92 9.08 9.34 -6.57
CA THR A 92 10.40 8.80 -6.24
C THR A 92 10.31 7.48 -5.48
N ILE A 93 9.41 7.36 -4.51
CA ILE A 93 9.17 6.09 -3.77
C ILE A 93 8.72 4.98 -4.74
N LEU A 94 7.81 5.29 -5.66
CA LEU A 94 7.22 4.32 -6.59
C LEU A 94 8.19 3.87 -7.68
N ASN A 95 9.20 4.67 -8.01
CA ASN A 95 10.27 4.26 -8.93
C ASN A 95 11.09 3.08 -8.37
N SER A 96 11.13 2.92 -7.05
CA SER A 96 11.80 1.81 -6.37
C SER A 96 10.91 0.55 -6.23
N GLY A 97 9.62 0.65 -6.57
CA GLY A 97 8.69 -0.48 -6.54
C GLY A 97 7.27 -0.06 -6.14
N LYS A 98 6.27 -0.78 -6.67
CA LYS A 98 4.84 -0.54 -6.39
C LYS A 98 4.29 -1.40 -5.26
N ILE A 99 5.02 -2.41 -4.80
CA ILE A 99 4.68 -3.21 -3.63
C ILE A 99 5.56 -2.74 -2.46
N LEU A 100 4.92 -2.10 -1.48
CA LEU A 100 5.59 -1.47 -0.34
C LEU A 100 5.34 -2.31 0.90
N CYS A 101 6.38 -2.99 1.39
CA CYS A 101 6.34 -3.77 2.62
C CYS A 101 6.92 -2.95 3.79
N PHE A 102 6.06 -2.40 4.64
CA PHE A 102 6.46 -1.68 5.84
C PHE A 102 6.52 -2.63 7.05
N ASP A 103 7.67 -2.64 7.72
CA ASP A 103 7.80 -3.27 9.03
C ASP A 103 7.70 -2.23 10.15
N GLU A 104 7.12 -2.63 11.29
CA GLU A 104 6.96 -1.80 12.48
C GLU A 104 6.22 -0.47 12.23
N PHE A 105 5.11 -0.53 11.49
CA PHE A 105 4.27 0.62 11.20
C PHE A 105 3.72 1.25 12.49
N GLN A 106 4.17 2.46 12.80
CA GLN A 106 3.73 3.23 13.96
C GLN A 106 3.85 4.73 13.68
N VAL A 107 2.94 5.52 14.22
CA VAL A 107 2.96 6.98 14.08
C VAL A 107 2.95 7.59 15.48
N THR A 108 3.94 8.43 15.76
CA THR A 108 4.16 8.99 17.11
C THR A 108 4.06 10.51 17.18
N ASP A 109 4.17 11.23 16.06
CA ASP A 109 4.08 12.70 16.05
C ASP A 109 3.10 13.25 14.98
N VAL A 110 2.75 14.52 15.16
CA VAL A 110 1.74 15.21 14.33
C VAL A 110 2.24 15.51 12.92
N ALA A 111 3.54 15.77 12.76
CA ALA A 111 4.11 16.09 11.45
C ALA A 111 4.08 14.83 10.56
N ASP A 112 4.44 13.70 11.15
CA ASP A 112 4.36 12.37 10.55
C ASP A 112 2.92 12.00 10.17
N ALA A 113 1.96 12.25 11.08
CA ALA A 113 0.55 11.98 10.82
C ALA A 113 -0.01 12.78 9.63
N LEU A 114 0.41 14.04 9.45
CA LEU A 114 -0.06 14.88 8.35
C LEU A 114 0.61 14.53 7.02
N ILE A 115 1.92 14.25 7.03
CA ILE A 115 2.66 13.93 5.81
C ILE A 115 2.30 12.55 5.27
N ILE A 116 2.15 11.55 6.15
CA ILE A 116 1.89 10.16 5.76
C ILE A 116 0.56 10.03 5.03
N ARG A 117 -0.49 10.68 5.53
CA ARG A 117 -1.82 10.65 4.90
C ARG A 117 -1.73 11.09 3.45
N ARG A 118 -0.98 12.15 3.18
CA ARG A 118 -0.81 12.72 1.84
C ARG A 118 0.01 11.79 0.97
N VAL A 119 1.16 11.31 1.46
CA VAL A 119 2.02 10.37 0.71
C VAL A 119 1.24 9.12 0.33
N PHE A 120 0.58 8.45 1.29
CA PHE A 120 -0.15 7.22 1.04
C PHE A 120 -1.34 7.40 0.08
N THR A 121 -2.03 8.54 0.15
CA THR A 121 -3.06 8.89 -0.83
C THR A 121 -2.49 8.87 -2.26
N HIS A 122 -1.32 9.48 -2.47
CA HIS A 122 -0.64 9.46 -3.78
C HIS A 122 -0.19 8.05 -4.16
N LEU A 123 0.45 7.31 -3.25
CA LEU A 123 0.89 5.94 -3.50
C LEU A 123 -0.26 5.06 -3.99
N TRP A 124 -1.39 5.11 -3.30
CA TRP A 124 -2.57 4.34 -3.66
C TRP A 124 -3.23 4.79 -4.97
N ASN A 125 -3.30 6.10 -5.23
CA ASN A 125 -3.84 6.63 -6.48
C ASN A 125 -2.99 6.19 -7.70
N GLU A 126 -1.70 5.96 -7.51
CA GLU A 126 -0.78 5.45 -8.53
C GLU A 126 -0.72 3.91 -8.60
N GLY A 127 -1.59 3.23 -7.84
CA GLY A 127 -1.76 1.78 -7.87
C GLY A 127 -0.77 1.00 -7.01
N ALA A 128 -0.18 1.63 -5.98
CA ALA A 128 0.65 0.92 -5.02
C ALA A 128 -0.15 -0.10 -4.21
N THR A 129 0.47 -1.23 -3.90
CA THR A 129 0.01 -2.20 -2.92
C THR A 129 0.84 -2.02 -1.66
N VAL A 130 0.17 -1.79 -0.52
CA VAL A 130 0.86 -1.59 0.76
C VAL A 130 0.66 -2.80 1.66
N VAL A 131 1.74 -3.43 2.09
CA VAL A 131 1.74 -4.45 3.14
C VAL A 131 2.41 -3.86 4.38
N ALA A 132 1.73 -3.85 5.52
CA ALA A 132 2.27 -3.26 6.75
C ALA A 132 2.13 -4.21 7.93
N THR A 133 3.13 -4.24 8.81
CA THR A 133 3.04 -4.92 10.12
C THR A 133 3.01 -3.88 11.25
N SER A 134 2.26 -4.13 12.31
CA SER A 134 2.27 -3.26 13.50
C SER A 134 1.96 -4.00 14.78
N ASN A 135 2.41 -3.43 15.91
CA ASN A 135 1.98 -3.88 17.24
C ASN A 135 0.64 -3.23 17.67
N ARG A 136 0.09 -2.33 16.87
CA ARG A 136 -1.18 -1.62 17.11
C ARG A 136 -2.16 -1.95 15.99
N MET A 137 -3.44 -2.03 16.31
CA MET A 137 -4.46 -2.06 15.25
C MET A 137 -4.59 -0.67 14.59
N PRO A 138 -5.14 -0.56 13.36
CA PRO A 138 -5.25 0.73 12.67
C PRO A 138 -5.92 1.83 13.52
N GLY A 139 -7.04 1.51 14.17
CA GLY A 139 -7.74 2.42 15.09
C GLY A 139 -6.91 2.90 16.29
N GLU A 140 -5.82 2.23 16.65
CA GLU A 140 -4.92 2.60 17.75
C GLU A 140 -3.66 3.34 17.28
N LEU A 141 -3.46 3.48 15.97
CA LEU A 141 -2.36 4.27 15.43
C LEU A 141 -2.52 5.74 15.82
N TYR A 142 -1.47 6.36 16.34
CA TYR A 142 -1.47 7.76 16.78
C TYR A 142 -2.55 8.08 17.84
N LYS A 143 -2.93 7.08 18.66
CA LYS A 143 -3.91 7.25 19.74
C LYS A 143 -3.42 8.35 20.70
N ASP A 144 -4.34 9.21 21.12
CA ASP A 144 -4.07 10.36 21.99
C ASP A 144 -3.09 11.41 21.41
N GLY A 145 -2.77 11.31 20.12
CA GLY A 145 -1.95 12.27 19.41
C GLY A 145 -2.61 13.65 19.25
N LEU A 146 -1.78 14.69 19.17
CA LEU A 146 -2.24 16.06 18.94
C LEU A 146 -2.97 16.15 17.58
N GLN A 147 -4.15 16.79 17.54
CA GLN A 147 -4.95 16.91 16.32
C GLN A 147 -5.26 15.57 15.62
N ARG A 148 -5.40 14.49 16.39
CA ARG A 148 -5.75 13.14 15.90
C ARG A 148 -6.90 13.10 14.88
N GLU A 149 -7.88 13.96 15.03
CA GLU A 149 -9.00 14.19 14.09
C GLU A 149 -8.52 14.28 12.62
N LEU A 150 -7.38 14.93 12.36
CA LEU A 150 -6.80 15.11 11.03
C LEU A 150 -6.23 13.80 10.44
N PHE A 151 -5.90 12.84 11.31
CA PHE A 151 -5.35 11.53 10.99
C PHE A 151 -6.41 10.43 10.86
N VAL A 152 -7.59 10.60 11.47
CA VAL A 152 -8.72 9.65 11.36
C VAL A 152 -9.06 9.25 9.91
N PRO A 153 -9.06 10.16 8.92
CA PRO A 153 -9.29 9.75 7.53
C PRO A 153 -8.26 8.74 7.01
N PHE A 154 -6.99 8.88 7.39
CA PHE A 154 -5.96 7.92 7.01
C PHE A 154 -6.18 6.54 7.65
N ILE A 155 -6.64 6.50 8.91
CA ILE A 155 -7.00 5.25 9.57
C ILE A 155 -8.11 4.53 8.78
N LYS A 156 -9.14 5.27 8.34
CA LYS A 156 -10.21 4.71 7.51
C LYS A 156 -9.68 4.18 6.18
N ASP A 157 -8.84 4.98 5.51
CA ASP A 157 -8.21 4.55 4.24
C ASP A 157 -7.41 3.25 4.42
N LEU A 158 -6.80 3.03 5.60
CA LEU A 158 -6.04 1.84 5.91
C LEU A 158 -6.91 0.62 6.23
N GLU A 159 -8.06 0.83 6.87
CA GLU A 159 -9.04 -0.22 7.20
C GLU A 159 -9.83 -0.71 5.98
N GLU A 160 -10.03 0.15 4.98
CA GLU A 160 -10.77 -0.16 3.75
C GLU A 160 -9.93 -0.91 2.69
N ARG A 161 -8.63 -1.13 2.92
CA ARG A 161 -7.66 -1.59 1.91
C ARG A 161 -6.97 -2.91 2.23
#